data_AF-A0AAV3Z722-F1
#
_entry.id   AF-A0AAV3Z722-F1
#
_cell.length_a   1.000
_cell.length_b   1.000
_cell.length_c   1.000
_cell.angle_alpha   90.00
_cell.angle_beta   90.00
_cell.angle_gamma   90.00
#
_symmetry.space_group_name_H-M   'P 1'
#
loop_
_entity.id
_entity.type
_entity.pdbx_description
1 polymer ?
#
loop_
_entity_poly.entity_id
_entity_poly.type
_entity_poly.pdbx_seq_one_letter_code
_entity_poly.pdbx_strand_id
1 'polypeptide(L)'
;MQFSPPQHLHLEQSSRLQQFDERLSRRGINVLSLEAVEMSVKDISVLTHTNRAIDSSIWLCIEFRKLNRVTIFAAEPKPTLAELLAQRRDFSVFIKIDLGKGYWQIPIEEESKLFIAFLTLLGLTEFNDVPYGHSTAALAFSRTIRKVGAFPHVTSYLDGIFGE
;
A
#
# COMPACT_ATOMS: atom_id res chain seq x y z
N MET A 1 6.15 -18.66 4.56
CA MET A 1 5.78 -18.05 5.86
C MET A 1 4.31 -18.32 6.12
N GLN A 2 4.01 -19.06 7.18
CA GLN A 2 2.66 -19.44 7.58
C GLN A 2 2.20 -18.39 8.62
N PHE A 3 1.15 -17.62 8.31
CA PHE A 3 0.62 -16.60 9.21
C PHE A 3 -0.66 -17.07 9.88
N SER A 4 -0.69 -16.87 11.20
CA SER A 4 -1.75 -17.24 12.14
C SER A 4 -3.06 -16.50 11.89
N PRO A 5 -4.20 -17.00 12.43
CA PRO A 5 -5.50 -16.33 12.32
C PRO A 5 -5.45 -14.91 12.90
N PRO A 6 -6.36 -14.00 12.50
CA PRO A 6 -6.45 -12.67 13.10
C PRO A 6 -6.59 -12.82 14.62
N GLN A 7 -5.59 -12.37 15.36
CA GLN A 7 -5.60 -12.43 16.82
C GLN A 7 -6.67 -11.46 17.32
N HIS A 8 -7.53 -11.90 18.25
CA HIS A 8 -8.41 -11.00 18.98
C HIS A 8 -7.56 -9.88 19.59
N LEU A 9 -7.83 -8.64 19.17
CA LEU A 9 -7.11 -7.46 19.66
C LEU A 9 -7.27 -7.35 21.18
N HIS A 10 -6.15 -7.40 21.90
CA HIS A 10 -6.12 -7.24 23.35
C HIS A 10 -6.50 -5.79 23.71
N LEU A 11 -7.52 -5.61 24.55
CA LEU A 11 -8.08 -4.31 24.96
C LEU A 11 -7.04 -3.33 25.53
N GLU A 12 -5.88 -3.80 26.01
CA GLU A 12 -4.80 -2.94 26.51
C GLU A 12 -4.15 -2.06 25.43
N GLN A 13 -4.34 -2.38 24.14
CA GLN A 13 -3.80 -1.60 23.02
C GLN A 13 -4.76 -0.50 22.53
N SER A 14 -5.96 -0.41 23.11
CA SER A 14 -7.03 0.51 22.73
C SER A 14 -6.61 1.98 22.65
N SER A 15 -5.81 2.47 23.59
CA SER A 15 -5.34 3.87 23.58
C SER A 15 -4.36 4.18 22.45
N ARG A 16 -3.43 3.27 22.15
CA ARG A 16 -2.49 3.43 21.02
C ARG A 16 -3.19 3.25 19.68
N LEU A 17 -4.23 2.42 19.63
CA LEU A 17 -5.07 2.20 18.44
C LEU A 17 -5.97 3.39 18.16
N GLN A 18 -6.57 4.02 19.18
CA GLN A 18 -7.31 5.27 19.02
C GLN A 18 -6.40 6.40 18.51
N GLN A 19 -5.21 6.56 19.09
CA GLN A 19 -4.21 7.51 18.58
C GLN A 19 -3.77 7.20 17.15
N PHE A 20 -3.76 5.93 16.77
CA PHE A 20 -3.41 5.51 15.43
C PHE A 20 -4.53 5.81 14.43
N ASP A 21 -5.79 5.56 14.79
CA ASP A 21 -6.95 5.91 13.99
C ASP A 21 -7.05 7.44 13.79
N GLU A 22 -6.77 8.25 14.81
CA GLU A 22 -6.66 9.71 14.65
C GLU A 22 -5.57 10.12 13.63
N ARG A 23 -4.46 9.38 13.57
CA ARG A 23 -3.40 9.61 12.57
C ARG A 23 -3.82 9.20 11.17
N LEU A 24 -4.73 8.23 11.02
CA LEU A 24 -5.33 7.87 9.74
C LEU A 24 -6.25 9.00 9.28
N SER A 25 -7.12 9.51 10.16
CA SER A 25 -8.00 10.64 9.84
C SER A 25 -7.23 11.90 9.45
N ARG A 26 -6.13 12.23 10.14
CA ARG A 26 -5.25 13.35 9.78
C ARG A 26 -4.56 13.20 8.42
N ARG A 27 -4.45 11.98 7.91
CA ARG A 27 -3.90 11.68 6.58
C ARG A 27 -4.96 11.70 5.48
N GLY A 28 -6.21 12.03 5.82
CA GLY A 28 -7.32 11.97 4.87
C GLY A 28 -7.70 10.53 4.53
N ILE A 29 -7.55 9.59 5.46
CA ILE A 29 -8.19 8.27 5.34
C ILE A 29 -9.55 8.39 6.02
N ASN A 30 -10.63 8.13 5.28
CA ASN A 30 -11.99 8.43 5.70
C ASN A 30 -12.61 7.22 6.43
N VAL A 31 -13.12 7.44 7.64
CA VAL A 31 -13.98 6.48 8.32
C VAL A 31 -15.40 6.65 7.77
N LEU A 32 -15.94 5.58 7.16
CA LEU A 32 -17.29 5.54 6.61
C LEU A 32 -18.30 5.29 7.74
N SER A 33 -19.48 5.88 7.64
CA SER A 33 -20.58 5.54 8.54
C SER A 33 -21.03 4.09 8.29
N LEU A 34 -21.28 3.35 9.38
CA LEU A 34 -21.65 1.92 9.36
C LEU A 34 -22.94 1.63 8.57
N GLU A 35 -23.74 2.63 8.24
CA GLU A 35 -25.02 2.51 7.54
C GLU A 35 -24.88 2.29 6.02
N ALA A 36 -23.67 2.45 5.46
CA ALA A 36 -23.48 2.52 4.01
C ALA A 36 -23.14 1.19 3.29
N VAL A 37 -22.95 0.06 4.00
CA VAL A 37 -22.28 -1.10 3.38
C VAL A 37 -23.01 -2.43 3.61
N GLU A 38 -23.70 -2.91 2.57
CA GLU A 38 -24.29 -4.25 2.44
C GLU A 38 -23.23 -5.34 2.08
N MET A 39 -21.96 -5.17 2.46
CA MET A 39 -20.93 -6.18 2.23
C MET A 39 -20.85 -7.17 3.39
N SER A 40 -20.76 -8.46 3.06
CA SER A 40 -20.47 -9.49 4.06
C SER A 40 -19.11 -9.18 4.72
N VAL A 41 -19.13 -8.92 6.03
CA VAL A 41 -17.95 -8.63 6.87
C VAL A 41 -16.81 -9.67 6.70
N LYS A 42 -17.13 -10.86 6.17
CA LYS A 42 -16.18 -11.97 5.93
C LYS A 42 -15.13 -11.70 4.85
N ASP A 43 -15.39 -10.77 3.93
CA ASP A 43 -14.52 -10.50 2.78
C ASP A 43 -13.85 -9.13 2.83
N ILE A 44 -14.13 -8.34 3.87
CA ILE A 44 -13.50 -7.04 4.11
C ILE A 44 -12.10 -7.26 4.67
N SER A 45 -11.14 -6.46 4.18
CA SER A 45 -9.76 -6.50 4.67
C SER A 45 -9.74 -6.05 6.14
N VAL A 46 -9.00 -6.75 7.00
CA VAL A 46 -8.95 -6.41 8.43
C VAL A 46 -7.67 -5.63 8.71
N LEU A 47 -7.79 -4.56 9.48
CA LEU A 47 -6.64 -3.87 10.05
C LEU A 47 -5.88 -4.81 11.00
N THR A 48 -4.62 -5.06 10.69
CA THR A 48 -3.66 -5.66 11.61
C THR A 48 -2.56 -4.66 11.92
N HIS A 49 -2.06 -4.70 13.15
CA HIS A 49 -0.95 -3.86 13.58
C HIS A 49 0.26 -4.73 13.92
N THR A 50 1.44 -4.19 13.63
CA THR A 50 2.71 -4.75 14.09
C THR A 50 3.54 -3.67 14.74
N ASN A 51 4.29 -4.03 15.78
CA ASN A 51 5.27 -3.16 16.39
C ASN A 51 6.58 -3.27 15.62
N ARG A 52 7.11 -2.14 15.17
CA ARG A 52 8.46 -2.09 14.66
C ARG A 52 9.43 -2.29 15.83
N ALA A 53 10.24 -3.34 15.76
CA ALA A 53 11.16 -3.73 16.84
C ALA A 53 12.17 -2.63 17.22
N ILE A 54 12.47 -1.71 16.30
CA ILE A 54 13.50 -0.69 16.48
C ILE A 54 13.00 0.55 17.24
N ASP A 55 11.80 1.02 16.96
CA ASP A 55 11.29 2.31 17.48
C ASP A 55 9.92 2.19 18.16
N SER A 56 9.42 0.96 18.35
CA SER A 56 8.08 0.70 18.91
C SER A 56 6.94 1.41 18.20
N SER A 57 7.15 1.86 16.95
CA SER A 57 6.11 2.44 16.12
C SER A 57 5.14 1.37 15.65
N ILE A 58 3.88 1.74 15.54
CA ILE A 58 2.83 0.89 15.03
C ILE A 58 2.76 1.05 13.51
N TRP A 59 2.84 -0.06 12.78
CA TRP A 59 2.64 -0.09 11.34
C TRP A 59 1.22 -0.55 10.98
N LEU A 60 0.66 0.12 9.96
CA LEU A 60 -0.58 -0.30 9.31
C LEU A 60 -0.28 -1.52 8.44
N CYS A 61 -0.92 -2.65 8.73
CA CYS A 61 -0.88 -3.81 7.85
C CYS A 61 -2.31 -4.22 7.51
N ILE A 62 -2.71 -4.00 6.26
CA ILE A 62 -4.02 -4.41 5.76
C ILE A 62 -3.90 -5.75 5.03
N GLU A 63 -4.80 -6.66 5.35
CA GLU A 63 -4.79 -8.01 4.79
C GLU A 63 -5.47 -8.06 3.41
N PHE A 64 -4.71 -7.79 2.35
CA PHE A 64 -5.21 -7.82 0.97
C PHE A 64 -5.11 -9.19 0.27
N ARG A 65 -4.66 -10.28 0.91
CA ARG A 65 -4.41 -11.56 0.19
C ARG A 65 -5.64 -12.10 -0.53
N LYS A 66 -6.83 -12.01 0.08
CA LYS A 66 -8.07 -12.45 -0.56
C LYS A 66 -8.40 -11.58 -1.77
N LEU A 67 -8.38 -10.26 -1.59
CA LEU A 67 -8.64 -9.29 -2.66
C LEU A 67 -7.65 -9.49 -3.82
N ASN A 68 -6.35 -9.57 -3.52
CA ASN A 68 -5.29 -9.76 -4.50
C ASN A 68 -5.43 -11.03 -5.36
N ARG A 69 -6.20 -12.05 -4.93
CA ARG A 69 -6.46 -13.25 -5.74
C ARG A 69 -7.55 -13.03 -6.79
N VAL A 70 -8.45 -12.08 -6.55
CA VAL A 70 -9.59 -11.77 -7.43
C VAL A 70 -9.40 -10.46 -8.18
N THR A 71 -8.45 -9.62 -7.76
CA THR A 71 -8.11 -8.37 -8.46
C THR A 71 -7.58 -8.67 -9.86
N ILE A 72 -8.30 -8.17 -10.86
CA ILE A 72 -7.87 -8.18 -12.26
C ILE A 72 -7.17 -6.86 -12.54
N PHE A 73 -5.98 -6.92 -13.12
CA PHE A 73 -5.23 -5.74 -13.51
C PHE A 73 -4.46 -5.98 -14.81
N ALA A 74 -4.30 -4.92 -15.60
CA ALA A 74 -3.43 -4.95 -16.75
C ALA A 74 -1.97 -4.94 -16.27
N ALA A 75 -1.23 -6.02 -16.54
CA ALA A 75 0.17 -6.09 -16.22
C ALA A 75 0.95 -4.99 -16.94
N GLU A 76 1.82 -4.29 -16.22
CA GLU A 76 2.84 -3.46 -16.85
C GLU A 76 4.09 -4.29 -17.08
N PRO A 77 4.76 -4.13 -18.24
CA PRO A 77 6.07 -4.73 -18.46
C PRO A 77 7.03 -4.18 -17.40
N LYS A 78 7.41 -5.06 -16.48
CA LYS A 78 8.45 -4.78 -15.49
C LYS A 78 9.75 -5.38 -16.02
N PRO A 79 10.75 -4.55 -16.35
CA PRO A 79 12.05 -5.08 -16.71
C PRO A 79 12.62 -5.83 -15.50
N THR A 80 13.24 -6.96 -15.76
CA THR A 80 14.03 -7.67 -14.78
C THR A 80 15.22 -6.81 -14.36
N LEU A 81 15.73 -7.04 -13.15
CA LEU A 81 16.95 -6.36 -12.71
C LEU A 81 18.12 -6.58 -13.68
N ALA A 82 18.22 -7.77 -14.27
CA ALA A 82 19.24 -8.09 -15.26
C ALA A 82 19.11 -7.24 -16.54
N GLU A 83 17.89 -7.05 -17.04
CA GLU A 83 17.63 -6.19 -18.21
C GLU A 83 17.96 -4.72 -17.90
N LEU A 84 17.61 -4.23 -16.70
CA LEU A 84 17.94 -2.87 -16.26
C LEU A 84 19.46 -2.65 -16.22
N LEU A 85 20.20 -3.60 -15.65
CA LEU A 85 21.67 -3.52 -15.58
C LEU A 85 22.31 -3.67 -16.96
N ALA A 86 21.78 -4.54 -17.83
CA ALA A 86 22.31 -4.75 -19.17
C ALA A 86 22.12 -3.53 -20.08
N GLN A 87 21.02 -2.79 -19.94
CA GLN A 87 20.79 -1.53 -20.65
C GLN A 87 21.75 -0.40 -20.21
N ARG A 88 22.49 -0.61 -19.13
CA ARG A 88 23.22 0.42 -18.40
C ARG A 88 24.68 0.00 -18.11
N ARG A 89 25.28 -0.81 -18.98
CA ARG A 89 26.66 -1.33 -18.82
C ARG A 89 27.74 -0.25 -18.81
N ASP A 90 27.45 0.94 -19.33
CA ASP A 90 28.41 2.03 -19.45
C ASP A 90 28.48 2.92 -18.20
N PHE A 91 27.62 2.68 -17.19
CA PHE A 91 27.55 3.47 -15.96
C PHE A 91 28.35 2.82 -14.84
N SER A 92 29.13 3.63 -14.11
CA SER A 92 29.99 3.19 -13.00
C SER A 92 29.34 3.36 -11.62
N VAL A 93 28.32 4.21 -11.52
CA VAL A 93 27.61 4.53 -10.28
C VAL A 93 26.10 4.42 -10.51
N PHE A 94 25.40 3.87 -9.53
CA PHE A 94 23.94 3.75 -9.53
C PHE A 94 23.39 4.31 -8.22
N ILE A 95 22.36 5.15 -8.34
CA ILE A 95 21.59 5.68 -7.22
C ILE A 95 20.22 5.01 -7.22
N LYS A 96 19.86 4.42 -6.08
CA LYS A 96 18.48 4.01 -5.80
C LYS A 96 17.83 5.03 -4.87
N ILE A 97 16.74 5.62 -5.32
CA ILE A 97 15.88 6.44 -4.46
C ILE A 97 14.69 5.58 -4.05
N ASP A 98 14.56 5.34 -2.75
CA ASP A 98 13.40 4.65 -2.18
C ASP A 98 12.22 5.61 -2.08
N LEU A 99 11.15 5.29 -2.82
CA LEU A 99 9.90 6.02 -2.86
C LEU A 99 8.78 5.18 -2.28
N GLY A 100 9.05 4.33 -1.27
CA GLY A 100 8.03 3.50 -0.62
C GLY A 100 6.88 4.30 0.00
N LYS A 101 7.06 5.60 0.29
CA LYS A 101 5.97 6.51 0.69
C LYS A 101 5.20 7.11 -0.50
N GLY A 102 5.67 6.92 -1.71
CA GLY A 102 5.08 7.43 -2.95
C GLY A 102 3.74 6.79 -3.29
N TYR A 103 3.47 5.57 -2.80
CA TYR A 103 2.14 4.94 -2.95
C TYR A 103 1.02 5.81 -2.33
N TRP A 104 1.30 6.43 -1.18
CA TRP A 104 0.39 7.31 -0.46
C TRP A 104 0.19 8.70 -1.10
N GLN A 105 0.73 8.90 -2.32
CA GLN A 105 0.54 10.12 -3.10
C GLN A 105 -0.19 9.83 -4.42
N ILE A 106 -0.53 8.56 -4.67
CA ILE A 106 -1.20 8.12 -5.89
C ILE A 106 -2.66 7.94 -5.55
N PRO A 107 -3.56 8.80 -6.05
CA PRO A 107 -4.98 8.70 -5.75
C PRO A 107 -5.56 7.42 -6.36
N ILE A 108 -6.55 6.86 -5.68
CA ILE A 108 -7.34 5.72 -6.16
C ILE A 108 -8.58 6.25 -6.89
N GLU A 109 -9.03 5.51 -7.89
CA GLU A 109 -10.32 5.75 -8.56
C GLU A 109 -11.48 5.60 -7.57
N GLU A 110 -12.47 6.50 -7.60
CA GLU A 110 -13.57 6.52 -6.61
C GLU A 110 -14.31 5.17 -6.55
N GLU A 111 -14.53 4.54 -7.70
CA GLU A 111 -15.19 3.23 -7.82
C GLU A 111 -14.38 2.10 -7.18
N SER A 112 -13.06 2.30 -7.04
CA SER A 112 -12.15 1.30 -6.46
C SER A 112 -12.05 1.38 -4.94
N LYS A 113 -12.43 2.50 -4.30
CA LYS A 113 -12.23 2.73 -2.85
C LYS A 113 -12.95 1.72 -1.97
N LEU A 114 -14.19 1.36 -2.34
CA LEU A 114 -14.97 0.38 -1.58
C LEU A 114 -14.36 -1.03 -1.60
N PHE A 115 -13.69 -1.42 -2.69
CA PHE A 115 -13.08 -2.76 -2.79
C PHE A 115 -11.86 -2.94 -1.87
N ILE A 116 -11.17 -1.85 -1.57
CA ILE A 116 -9.99 -1.83 -0.70
C ILE A 116 -10.31 -1.35 0.72
N ALA A 117 -11.58 -1.12 1.03
CA ALA A 117 -12.02 -0.73 2.35
C ALA A 117 -11.63 -1.80 3.39
N PHE A 118 -11.39 -1.33 4.61
CA PHE A 118 -10.92 -2.17 5.70
C PHE A 118 -11.58 -1.81 7.03
N LEU A 119 -11.73 -2.80 7.90
CA LEU A 119 -12.36 -2.61 9.20
C LEU A 119 -11.33 -2.18 10.25
N THR A 120 -11.64 -1.11 10.99
CA THR A 120 -10.91 -0.67 12.19
C THR A 120 -11.78 -0.86 13.44
N LEU A 121 -11.25 -0.52 14.61
CA LEU A 121 -12.05 -0.52 15.85
C LEU A 121 -13.16 0.54 15.86
N LEU A 122 -13.05 1.57 15.00
CA LEU A 122 -14.01 2.67 14.93
C LEU A 122 -15.06 2.48 13.83
N GLY A 123 -14.81 1.61 12.86
CA GLY A 123 -15.74 1.36 11.77
C GLY A 123 -15.05 0.93 10.48
N LEU A 124 -15.84 0.87 9.41
CA LEU A 124 -15.32 0.65 8.07
C LEU A 124 -14.60 1.90 7.60
N THR A 125 -13.42 1.72 7.02
CA THR A 125 -12.54 2.82 6.61
C THR A 125 -12.09 2.58 5.18
N GLU A 126 -12.00 3.64 4.38
CA GLU A 126 -11.52 3.58 2.99
C GLU A 126 -10.25 4.39 2.79
N PHE A 127 -9.45 3.98 1.81
CA PHE A 127 -8.27 4.73 1.40
C PHE A 127 -8.60 5.71 0.26
N ASN A 128 -8.00 6.90 0.30
CA ASN A 128 -8.00 7.83 -0.82
C ASN A 128 -6.79 7.63 -1.75
N ASP A 129 -5.69 7.11 -1.21
CA ASP A 129 -4.45 6.83 -1.94
C ASP A 129 -4.08 5.35 -1.88
N VAL A 130 -3.34 4.89 -2.89
CA VAL A 130 -2.98 3.48 -3.07
C VAL A 130 -2.30 2.92 -1.80
N PRO A 131 -2.92 1.92 -1.11
CA PRO A 131 -2.36 1.37 0.11
C PRO A 131 -1.23 0.38 -0.19
N TYR A 132 -0.31 0.28 0.76
CA TYR A 132 0.74 -0.73 0.71
C TYR A 132 0.13 -2.14 0.80
N GLY A 133 0.71 -3.09 0.05
CA GLY A 133 0.29 -4.50 0.06
C GLY A 133 -0.82 -4.86 -0.94
N HIS A 134 -1.46 -3.88 -1.58
CA HIS A 134 -2.36 -4.15 -2.70
C HIS A 134 -1.57 -4.51 -3.97
N SER A 135 -2.03 -5.53 -4.70
CA SER A 135 -1.34 -6.08 -5.88
C SER A 135 -1.12 -5.07 -7.01
N THR A 136 -2.00 -4.07 -7.12
CA THR A 136 -1.88 -3.00 -8.12
C THR A 136 -1.00 -1.83 -7.68
N ALA A 137 -0.46 -1.83 -6.45
CA ALA A 137 0.26 -0.67 -5.94
C ALA A 137 1.53 -0.35 -6.76
N ALA A 138 2.37 -1.37 -6.99
CA ALA A 138 3.58 -1.22 -7.81
C ALA A 138 3.25 -0.87 -9.27
N LEU A 139 2.09 -1.33 -9.77
CA LEU A 139 1.58 -1.00 -11.10
C LEU A 139 1.24 0.49 -11.20
N ALA A 140 0.44 0.99 -10.27
CA ALA A 140 0.05 2.40 -10.19
C ALA A 140 1.30 3.29 -10.06
N PHE A 141 2.27 2.89 -9.25
CA PHE A 141 3.53 3.59 -9.08
C PHE A 141 4.34 3.70 -10.38
N SER A 142 4.59 2.58 -11.06
CA SER A 142 5.34 2.60 -12.34
C SER A 142 4.65 3.47 -13.39
N ARG A 143 3.31 3.46 -13.46
CA ARG A 143 2.55 4.34 -14.37
C ARG A 143 2.69 5.81 -14.00
N THR A 144 2.61 6.14 -12.71
CA THR A 144 2.76 7.51 -12.22
C THR A 144 4.16 8.04 -12.52
N ILE A 145 5.22 7.29 -12.22
CA ILE A 145 6.60 7.71 -12.53
C ILE A 145 6.78 7.96 -14.04
N ARG A 146 6.24 7.09 -14.89
CA ARG A 146 6.28 7.28 -16.35
C ARG A 146 5.57 8.55 -16.80
N LYS A 147 4.44 8.91 -16.16
CA LYS A 147 3.69 10.14 -16.45
C LYS A 147 4.41 11.41 -15.97
N VAL A 148 5.04 11.39 -14.80
CA VAL A 148 5.73 12.54 -14.21
C VAL A 148 6.94 12.96 -15.04
N GLY A 149 7.58 12.02 -15.73
CA GLY A 149 8.57 12.32 -16.75
C GLY A 149 9.57 11.18 -16.91
N ALA A 150 9.85 10.83 -18.16
CA ALA A 150 10.99 9.99 -18.50
C ALA A 150 12.28 10.82 -18.32
N PHE A 151 12.77 10.91 -17.09
CA PHE A 151 14.10 11.47 -16.87
C PHE A 151 15.12 10.58 -17.59
N PRO A 152 16.05 11.17 -18.38
CA PRO A 152 17.12 10.41 -18.99
C PRO A 152 17.82 9.57 -17.92
N HIS A 153 18.08 8.31 -18.23
CA HIS A 153 18.80 7.37 -17.35
C HIS A 153 18.07 6.95 -16.07
N VAL A 154 16.84 7.41 -15.81
CA VAL A 154 16.04 6.98 -14.65
C VAL A 154 15.02 5.92 -15.05
N THR A 155 14.96 4.83 -14.28
CA THR A 155 13.98 3.76 -14.47
C THR A 155 13.29 3.40 -13.16
N SER A 156 11.95 3.26 -13.19
CA SER A 156 11.20 2.76 -12.03
C SER A 156 11.38 1.26 -11.88
N TYR A 157 11.62 0.79 -10.65
CA TYR A 157 11.61 -0.64 -10.33
C TYR A 157 10.99 -0.83 -8.93
N LEU A 158 9.85 -1.52 -8.90
CA LEU A 158 9.04 -1.74 -7.70
C LEU A 158 8.61 -0.41 -7.04
N ASP A 159 9.14 -0.13 -5.85
CA ASP A 159 8.87 1.00 -4.97
C ASP A 159 9.91 2.13 -5.06
N GLY A 160 10.86 2.01 -5.99
CA GLY A 160 11.93 2.98 -6.14
C GLY A 160 12.24 3.35 -7.58
N ILE A 161 13.06 4.38 -7.73
CA ILE A 161 13.66 4.75 -9.00
C ILE A 161 15.17 4.50 -8.93
N PHE A 162 15.71 4.05 -10.05
CA PHE A 162 17.13 3.79 -10.25
C PHE A 162 17.63 4.75 -11.32
N GLY A 163 18.69 5.50 -11.02
CA GLY A 163 19.30 6.46 -11.94
C GLY A 163 20.80 6.61 -11.70
N GLU A 164 21.46 7.38 -12.55
CA GLU A 164 22.80 7.92 -12.32
C GLU A 164 22.72 9.22 -11.51
#